data_AF-A0A9E3XIM1-F1
#
_entry.id   AF-A0A9E3XIM1-F1
#
_cell.length_a   1.000
_cell.length_b   1.000
_cell.length_c   1.000
_cell.angle_alpha   90.00
_cell.angle_beta   90.00
_cell.angle_gamma   90.00
#
_symmetry.space_group_name_H-M   'P 1'
#
loop_
_entity.id
_entity.type
_entity.pdbx_description
1 polymer ?
#
loop_
_entity_poly.entity_id
_entity_poly.type
_entity_poly.pdbx_seq_one_letter_code
_entity_poly.pdbx_strand_id
1 'polypeptide(L)'
;AGANCWDAATHVMSRSNDYAARKRIFQWIEAHETTFYRPRKPLKPVGIYFSPKTRNYFVDEYIPAFRGMMFLLLQTHTEFQIVTPRTRADFAGDALILPDVKCLDDAEIAWLKDYINAGKGLLASGESGSYDECRQRREVNPLQRLLTMEDPVGSDAVPGGKKIAYRPDGPGKAYYKAVRQEYNAAAYVGKYSGTEFSRLLENFSRTLRDDLGYRPAVTVEASPFVSSQIAAVDGKPAVFLANFAGLKGKEKANQLPAKGVKVAFEAERNAAVYALEFLGKPKKLSGTWKDGKMHCTLPAFQRGMVVWCE
;
A
#
# COMPACT_ATOMS: atom_id res chain seq x y z
N ALA A 1 3.23 -13.83 4.70
CA ALA A 1 3.79 -15.21 4.66
C ALA A 1 5.25 -15.13 5.09
N GLY A 2 5.71 -16.02 5.98
CA GLY A 2 7.13 -16.09 6.39
C GLY A 2 7.42 -15.92 7.88
N ALA A 3 6.48 -15.43 8.69
CA ALA A 3 6.66 -15.36 10.16
C ALA A 3 5.38 -15.70 10.91
N ASN A 4 4.45 -16.45 10.28
CA ASN A 4 3.26 -16.86 10.99
C ASN A 4 3.64 -18.06 11.88
N CYS A 5 3.50 -17.91 13.19
CA CYS A 5 3.73 -18.98 14.17
C CYS A 5 2.77 -20.18 14.00
N TRP A 6 1.81 -20.06 13.07
CA TRP A 6 0.76 -21.01 12.73
C TRP A 6 1.03 -21.87 11.49
N ASP A 7 2.18 -21.73 10.80
CA ASP A 7 2.51 -22.65 9.70
C ASP A 7 2.74 -24.06 10.28
N ALA A 8 1.94 -25.03 9.82
CA ALA A 8 1.90 -26.40 10.34
C ALA A 8 2.58 -27.40 9.38
N ALA A 9 3.19 -28.46 9.92
CA ALA A 9 3.83 -29.51 9.12
C ALA A 9 2.82 -30.44 8.41
N THR A 10 1.56 -30.52 8.87
CA THR A 10 0.51 -31.39 8.31
C THR A 10 -0.87 -30.71 8.30
N HIS A 11 -1.92 -31.38 7.77
CA HIS A 11 -3.27 -30.85 7.54
C HIS A 11 -4.09 -30.53 8.80
N VAL A 12 -3.50 -30.65 9.98
CA VAL A 12 -4.19 -30.43 11.25
C VAL A 12 -3.63 -29.15 11.86
N MET A 13 -4.50 -28.17 12.09
CA MET A 13 -4.20 -26.92 12.82
C MET A 13 -3.85 -27.17 14.31
N SER A 14 -3.63 -28.44 14.70
CA SER A 14 -3.29 -28.88 16.06
C SER A 14 -1.78 -28.97 16.32
N ARG A 15 -0.93 -28.78 15.30
CA ARG A 15 0.52 -28.72 15.49
C ARG A 15 1.10 -27.49 14.78
N SER A 16 1.43 -26.47 15.57
CA SER A 16 2.35 -25.40 15.16
C SER A 16 3.69 -26.01 14.71
N ASN A 17 4.48 -25.26 13.93
CA ASN A 17 5.89 -25.55 13.61
C ASN A 17 6.54 -26.43 14.69
N ASP A 18 7.24 -27.51 14.31
CA ASP A 18 7.95 -28.33 15.30
C ASP A 18 8.82 -27.42 16.20
N TYR A 19 8.95 -27.75 17.48
CA TYR A 19 9.60 -26.91 18.49
C TYR A 19 10.98 -26.42 18.00
N ALA A 20 11.73 -27.27 17.31
CA ALA A 20 13.00 -26.92 16.67
C ALA A 20 12.89 -25.78 15.65
N ALA A 21 11.88 -25.81 14.78
CA ALA A 21 11.64 -24.76 13.78
C ALA A 21 11.25 -23.43 14.44
N ARG A 22 10.39 -23.46 15.47
CA ARG A 22 10.06 -22.25 16.24
C ARG A 22 11.29 -21.68 16.92
N LYS A 23 12.07 -22.51 17.62
CA LYS A 23 13.30 -22.08 18.28
C LYS A 23 14.24 -21.38 17.30
N ARG A 24 14.46 -21.96 16.12
CA ARG A 24 15.28 -21.35 15.06
C ARG A 24 14.73 -20.00 14.60
N ILE A 25 13.41 -19.88 14.37
CA ILE A 25 12.79 -18.62 13.93
C ILE A 25 12.89 -17.55 15.01
N PHE A 26 12.55 -17.88 16.26
CA PHE A 26 12.59 -16.91 17.36
C PHE A 26 14.01 -16.46 17.71
N GLN A 27 14.99 -17.36 17.68
CA GLN A 27 16.42 -16.99 17.83
C GLN A 27 16.88 -16.06 16.70
N TRP A 28 16.41 -16.29 15.48
CA TRP A 28 16.72 -15.40 14.37
C TRP A 28 16.02 -14.04 14.50
N ILE A 29 14.79 -14.02 14.99
CA ILE A 29 14.06 -12.77 15.28
C ILE A 29 14.75 -11.98 16.39
N GLU A 30 15.14 -12.63 17.49
CA GLU A 30 15.88 -12.04 18.61
C GLU A 30 17.19 -11.41 18.13
N ALA A 31 17.96 -12.13 17.31
CA ALA A 31 19.21 -11.62 16.73
C ALA A 31 19.03 -10.39 15.81
N HIS A 32 17.81 -10.07 15.38
CA HIS A 32 17.51 -8.97 14.45
C HIS A 32 16.32 -8.12 14.94
N GLU A 33 16.04 -8.12 16.25
CA GLU A 33 14.84 -7.49 16.79
C GLU A 33 14.79 -5.99 16.51
N THR A 34 15.94 -5.33 16.43
CA THR A 34 16.07 -3.91 16.13
C THR A 34 15.55 -3.58 14.73
N THR A 35 15.78 -4.47 13.75
CA THR A 35 15.25 -4.33 12.39
C THR A 35 13.74 -4.58 12.34
N PHE A 36 13.21 -5.50 13.17
CA PHE A 36 11.81 -5.93 13.08
C PHE A 36 10.84 -5.14 13.96
N TYR A 37 11.23 -4.78 15.18
CA TYR A 37 10.33 -4.29 16.23
C TYR A 37 10.54 -2.85 16.64
N ARG A 38 11.59 -2.17 16.14
CA ARG A 38 11.70 -0.71 16.37
C ARG A 38 10.51 0.03 15.77
N PRO A 39 10.09 1.16 16.37
CA PRO A 39 8.99 1.97 15.86
C PRO A 39 9.19 2.32 14.38
N ARG A 40 8.13 2.12 13.61
CA ARG A 40 8.10 2.41 12.18
C ARG A 40 7.41 3.74 11.97
N LYS A 41 8.04 4.64 11.23
CA LYS A 41 7.45 5.94 10.86
C LYS A 41 7.21 5.98 9.36
N PRO A 42 6.10 6.57 8.90
CA PRO A 42 5.89 6.78 7.47
C PRO A 42 6.97 7.70 6.89
N LEU A 43 7.39 7.45 5.64
CA LEU A 43 8.30 8.31 4.88
C LEU A 43 7.51 9.31 4.03
N LYS A 44 6.79 8.81 3.03
CA LYS A 44 5.91 9.59 2.13
C LYS A 44 4.68 8.75 1.78
N PRO A 45 3.80 8.45 2.75
CA PRO A 45 2.67 7.53 2.52
C PRO A 45 1.58 8.17 1.65
N VAL A 46 0.91 7.32 0.87
CA VAL A 46 -0.45 7.62 0.36
C VAL A 46 -1.46 7.31 1.48
N GLY A 47 -2.35 8.26 1.77
CA GLY A 47 -3.44 8.04 2.72
C GLY A 47 -4.57 7.23 2.09
N ILE A 48 -5.07 6.21 2.77
CA ILE A 48 -6.40 5.65 2.49
C ILE A 48 -7.32 6.07 3.64
N TYR A 49 -8.34 6.86 3.32
CA TYR A 49 -9.33 7.25 4.31
C TYR A 49 -10.23 6.07 4.67
N PHE A 50 -10.32 5.78 5.96
CA PHE A 50 -11.26 4.83 6.52
C PHE A 50 -12.40 5.58 7.22
N SER A 51 -13.60 5.56 6.64
CA SER A 51 -14.81 6.15 7.24
C SER A 51 -15.56 5.13 8.10
N PRO A 52 -15.57 5.29 9.45
CA PRO A 52 -16.31 4.40 10.33
C PRO A 52 -17.81 4.46 10.09
N LYS A 53 -18.34 5.64 9.70
CA LYS A 53 -19.75 5.88 9.41
C LYS A 53 -20.18 5.16 8.12
N THR A 54 -19.41 5.32 7.04
CA THR A 54 -19.67 4.59 5.78
C THR A 54 -19.62 3.08 6.02
N ARG A 55 -18.62 2.59 6.75
CA ARG A 55 -18.51 1.17 7.13
C ARG A 55 -19.70 0.69 7.96
N ASN A 56 -20.32 1.54 8.79
CA ASN A 56 -21.49 1.18 9.58
C ASN A 56 -22.77 1.08 8.74
N TYR A 57 -22.98 2.01 7.81
CA TYR A 57 -24.23 2.12 7.05
C TYR A 57 -24.22 1.40 5.70
N PHE A 58 -23.04 1.16 5.12
CA PHE A 58 -22.85 0.64 3.75
C PHE A 58 -21.72 -0.40 3.72
N VAL A 59 -21.74 -1.36 4.66
CA VAL A 59 -20.64 -2.32 4.87
C VAL A 59 -20.32 -3.14 3.62
N ASP A 60 -21.33 -3.60 2.89
CA ASP A 60 -21.18 -4.53 1.76
C ASP A 60 -20.60 -3.86 0.53
N GLU A 61 -20.84 -2.55 0.35
CA GLU A 61 -20.26 -1.75 -0.72
C GLU A 61 -18.86 -1.25 -0.34
N TYR A 62 -18.72 -0.77 0.89
CA TYR A 62 -17.53 -0.07 1.35
C TYR A 62 -16.34 -0.98 1.61
N ILE A 63 -16.55 -2.13 2.26
CA ILE A 63 -15.44 -3.03 2.61
C ILE A 63 -14.69 -3.55 1.37
N PRO A 64 -15.37 -3.97 0.28
CA PRO A 64 -14.70 -4.28 -0.98
C PRO A 64 -13.91 -3.12 -1.56
N ALA A 65 -14.46 -1.89 -1.55
CA ALA A 65 -13.78 -0.71 -2.08
C ALA A 65 -12.50 -0.39 -1.28
N PHE A 66 -12.61 -0.34 0.04
CA PHE A 66 -11.50 -0.07 0.95
C PHE A 66 -10.40 -1.15 0.86
N ARG A 67 -10.77 -2.45 0.94
CA ARG A 67 -9.80 -3.55 0.85
C ARG A 67 -9.13 -3.62 -0.51
N GLY A 68 -9.88 -3.40 -1.59
CA GLY A 68 -9.32 -3.37 -2.93
C GLY A 68 -8.30 -2.26 -3.10
N MET A 69 -8.54 -1.08 -2.51
CA MET A 69 -7.57 0.00 -2.50
C MET A 69 -6.29 -0.35 -1.72
N MET A 70 -6.43 -1.01 -0.56
CA MET A 70 -5.28 -1.54 0.17
C MET A 70 -4.49 -2.55 -0.66
N PHE A 71 -5.17 -3.45 -1.38
CA PHE A 71 -4.50 -4.43 -2.22
C PHE A 71 -3.79 -3.77 -3.41
N LEU A 72 -4.39 -2.75 -4.03
CA LEU A 72 -3.75 -1.95 -5.07
C LEU A 72 -2.44 -1.34 -4.56
N LEU A 73 -2.45 -0.66 -3.41
CA LEU A 73 -1.22 -0.05 -2.87
C LEU A 73 -0.17 -1.10 -2.46
N LEU A 74 -0.60 -2.23 -1.86
CA LEU A 74 0.32 -3.33 -1.52
C LEU A 74 0.99 -3.95 -2.76
N GLN A 75 0.26 -4.13 -3.86
CA GLN A 75 0.73 -4.82 -5.07
C GLN A 75 1.33 -3.88 -6.11
N THR A 76 1.13 -2.56 -6.00
CA THR A 76 1.92 -1.52 -6.69
C THR A 76 3.16 -1.10 -5.91
N HIS A 77 3.38 -1.70 -4.75
CA HIS A 77 4.46 -1.37 -3.82
C HIS A 77 4.51 0.08 -3.36
N THR A 78 3.34 0.67 -3.17
CA THR A 78 3.18 2.05 -2.69
C THR A 78 3.06 2.05 -1.16
N GLU A 79 3.88 2.87 -0.49
CA GLU A 79 3.73 3.10 0.94
C GLU A 79 2.36 3.73 1.23
N PHE A 80 1.65 3.22 2.23
CA PHE A 80 0.36 3.79 2.60
C PHE A 80 0.10 3.81 4.11
N GLN A 81 -0.77 4.73 4.51
CA GLN A 81 -1.24 4.89 5.88
C GLN A 81 -2.77 4.90 5.89
N ILE A 82 -3.37 4.23 6.88
CA ILE A 82 -4.81 4.34 7.10
C ILE A 82 -5.10 5.62 7.87
N VAL A 83 -5.92 6.49 7.27
CA VAL A 83 -6.35 7.76 7.85
C VAL A 83 -7.78 7.61 8.36
N THR A 84 -8.08 8.09 9.55
CA THR A 84 -9.40 8.02 10.18
C THR A 84 -9.78 9.40 10.70
N PRO A 85 -11.05 9.63 11.12
CA PRO A 85 -11.41 10.88 11.78
C PRO A 85 -10.50 11.24 12.97
N ARG A 86 -9.94 10.24 13.66
CA ARG A 86 -9.07 10.42 14.83
C ARG A 86 -7.61 10.67 14.49
N THR A 87 -7.15 10.24 13.31
CA THR A 87 -5.73 10.27 12.93
C THR A 87 -5.45 11.25 11.79
N ARG A 88 -6.47 11.93 11.27
CA ARG A 88 -6.35 12.87 10.14
C ARG A 88 -5.43 14.06 10.43
N ALA A 89 -5.30 14.47 11.69
CA ALA A 89 -4.40 15.55 12.10
C ALA A 89 -2.91 15.16 11.99
N ASP A 90 -2.61 13.86 12.18
CA ASP A 90 -1.23 13.33 12.12
C ASP A 90 -0.83 12.92 10.69
N PHE A 91 -1.76 12.96 9.74
CA PHE A 91 -1.49 12.52 8.37
C PHE A 91 -0.76 13.62 7.58
N ALA A 92 0.52 13.38 7.32
CA ALA A 92 1.38 14.32 6.60
C ALA A 92 1.54 14.02 5.11
N GLY A 93 0.98 12.94 4.58
CA GLY A 93 1.15 12.53 3.17
C GLY A 93 0.58 13.54 2.16
N ASP A 94 1.08 13.47 0.93
CA ASP A 94 0.75 14.40 -0.18
C ASP A 94 -0.34 13.89 -1.12
N ALA A 95 -0.81 12.65 -0.92
CA ALA A 95 -1.91 12.07 -1.66
C ALA A 95 -2.86 11.32 -0.72
N LEU A 96 -4.16 11.56 -0.86
CA LEU A 96 -5.22 10.94 -0.07
C LEU A 96 -6.25 10.28 -1.01
N ILE A 97 -6.71 9.08 -0.64
CA ILE A 97 -7.71 8.32 -1.37
C ILE A 97 -8.94 8.11 -0.50
N LEU A 98 -10.12 8.41 -1.07
CA LEU A 98 -11.44 8.13 -0.50
C LEU A 98 -12.09 6.99 -1.29
N PRO A 99 -11.94 5.72 -0.84
CA PRO A 99 -12.50 4.58 -1.55
C PRO A 99 -13.99 4.43 -1.25
N ASP A 100 -14.84 5.08 -2.05
CA ASP A 100 -16.31 5.01 -1.93
C ASP A 100 -16.80 5.42 -0.52
N VAL A 101 -16.22 6.51 0.02
CA VAL A 101 -16.51 7.05 1.35
C VAL A 101 -17.82 7.84 1.30
N LYS A 102 -18.95 7.14 1.39
CA LYS A 102 -20.28 7.74 1.16
C LYS A 102 -20.70 8.76 2.22
N CYS A 103 -20.42 8.49 3.49
CA CYS A 103 -20.78 9.36 4.62
C CYS A 103 -19.60 10.24 5.02
N LEU A 104 -19.80 11.56 4.95
CA LEU A 104 -18.88 12.59 5.46
C LEU A 104 -19.64 13.65 6.27
N ASP A 105 -19.13 13.95 7.46
CA ASP A 105 -19.56 15.10 8.27
C ASP A 105 -18.95 16.41 7.76
N ASP A 106 -19.47 17.54 8.24
CA ASP A 106 -19.06 18.86 7.75
C ASP A 106 -17.61 19.20 8.15
N ALA A 107 -17.10 18.66 9.25
CA ALA A 107 -15.71 18.84 9.67
C ALA A 107 -14.73 18.03 8.81
N GLU A 108 -15.13 16.84 8.35
CA GLU A 108 -14.43 16.03 7.35
C GLU A 108 -14.39 16.74 6.00
N ILE A 109 -15.50 17.33 5.55
CA ILE A 109 -15.55 18.11 4.31
C ILE A 109 -14.65 19.36 4.40
N ALA A 110 -14.69 20.10 5.50
CA ALA A 110 -13.81 21.25 5.71
C ALA A 110 -12.33 20.85 5.68
N TRP A 111 -11.97 19.77 6.37
CA TRP A 111 -10.61 19.23 6.35
C TRP A 111 -10.15 18.83 4.94
N LEU A 112 -11.01 18.21 4.14
CA LEU A 112 -10.70 17.86 2.75
C LEU A 112 -10.50 19.10 1.88
N LYS A 113 -11.30 20.16 2.09
CA LYS A 113 -11.12 21.45 1.40
C LYS A 113 -9.76 22.06 1.74
N ASP A 114 -9.36 22.07 3.01
CA ASP A 114 -8.06 22.57 3.45
C ASP A 114 -6.90 21.72 2.88
N TYR A 115 -7.07 20.40 2.86
CA TYR A 115 -6.10 19.47 2.28
C TYR A 115 -5.85 19.75 0.79
N ILE A 116 -6.92 19.97 0.01
CA ILE A 116 -6.82 20.34 -1.41
C ILE A 116 -6.20 21.73 -1.58
N ASN A 117 -6.61 22.71 -0.77
CA ASN A 117 -6.09 24.08 -0.83
C ASN A 117 -4.59 24.16 -0.50
N ALA A 118 -4.07 23.23 0.29
CA ALA A 118 -2.64 23.04 0.52
C ALA A 118 -1.88 22.43 -0.69
N GLY A 119 -2.55 22.24 -1.83
CA GLY A 119 -1.95 21.70 -3.06
C GLY A 119 -1.75 20.18 -3.05
N LYS A 120 -2.32 19.47 -2.08
CA LYS A 120 -2.19 18.01 -1.95
C LYS A 120 -3.18 17.28 -2.84
N GLY A 121 -2.83 16.04 -3.20
CA GLY A 121 -3.58 15.24 -4.14
C GLY A 121 -4.76 14.50 -3.52
N LEU A 122 -5.93 14.55 -4.15
CA LEU A 122 -7.13 13.85 -3.68
C LEU A 122 -7.70 12.95 -4.79
N LEU A 123 -7.84 11.66 -4.50
CA LEU A 123 -8.59 10.71 -5.32
C LEU A 123 -9.86 10.30 -4.59
N ALA A 124 -11.02 10.60 -5.15
CA ALA A 124 -12.30 10.08 -4.67
C ALA A 124 -12.87 9.06 -5.67
N SER A 125 -13.53 8.02 -5.17
CA SER A 125 -14.19 7.04 -6.04
C SER A 125 -15.64 6.77 -5.64
N GLY A 126 -16.41 6.17 -6.54
CA GLY A 126 -17.79 5.77 -6.29
C GLY A 126 -18.65 6.97 -5.87
N GLU A 127 -19.46 6.78 -4.83
CA GLU A 127 -20.42 7.77 -4.32
C GLU A 127 -19.85 8.57 -3.14
N SER A 128 -18.53 8.82 -3.12
CA SER A 128 -17.89 9.51 -1.99
C SER A 128 -18.54 10.87 -1.72
N GLY A 129 -18.92 11.14 -0.46
CA GLY A 129 -19.56 12.39 -0.01
C GLY A 129 -21.06 12.55 -0.31
N SER A 130 -21.72 11.52 -0.85
CA SER A 130 -23.15 11.57 -1.21
C SER A 130 -24.12 11.58 -0.03
N TYR A 131 -23.66 11.23 1.17
CA TYR A 131 -24.46 11.20 2.40
C TYR A 131 -23.78 11.99 3.52
N ASP A 132 -24.59 12.48 4.46
CA ASP A 132 -24.10 13.01 5.74
C ASP A 132 -23.76 11.87 6.74
N GLU A 133 -23.39 12.27 7.96
CA GLU A 133 -23.03 11.35 9.05
C GLU A 133 -24.20 10.53 9.63
N CYS A 134 -25.43 10.90 9.27
CA CYS A 134 -26.69 10.28 9.67
C CYS A 134 -27.30 9.41 8.55
N ARG A 135 -26.56 9.19 7.46
CA ARG A 135 -27.00 8.45 6.27
C ARG A 135 -28.15 9.14 5.52
N GLN A 136 -28.33 10.45 5.68
CA GLN A 136 -29.23 11.23 4.84
C GLN A 136 -28.51 11.56 3.53
N ARG A 137 -29.18 11.28 2.41
CA ARG A 137 -28.62 11.59 1.09
C ARG A 137 -28.62 13.10 0.92
N ARG A 138 -27.48 13.67 0.55
CA ARG A 138 -27.38 15.10 0.24
C ARG A 138 -27.96 15.34 -1.16
N GLU A 139 -28.81 16.35 -1.31
CA GLU A 139 -29.27 16.80 -2.63
C GLU A 139 -28.09 17.29 -3.48
N VAL A 140 -27.13 17.94 -2.82
CA VAL A 140 -25.89 18.43 -3.42
C VAL A 140 -24.71 17.80 -2.67
N ASN A 141 -23.83 17.12 -3.40
CA ASN A 141 -22.61 16.55 -2.83
C ASN A 141 -21.51 17.63 -2.71
N PRO A 142 -21.16 18.09 -1.49
CA PRO A 142 -20.15 19.13 -1.31
C PRO A 142 -18.76 18.67 -1.75
N LEU A 143 -18.43 17.38 -1.57
CA LEU A 143 -17.17 16.83 -2.07
C LEU A 143 -17.13 16.87 -3.60
N GLN A 144 -18.24 16.55 -4.27
CA GLN A 144 -18.29 16.61 -5.73
C GLN A 144 -18.03 18.03 -6.26
N ARG A 145 -18.61 19.06 -5.62
CA ARG A 145 -18.29 20.47 -5.98
C ARG A 145 -16.80 20.80 -5.83
N LEU A 146 -16.16 20.29 -4.78
CA LEU A 146 -14.70 20.42 -4.60
C LEU A 146 -13.91 19.70 -5.72
N LEU A 147 -14.40 18.54 -6.17
CA LEU A 147 -13.75 17.74 -7.20
C LEU A 147 -13.96 18.28 -8.63
N THR A 148 -15.12 18.88 -8.91
CA THR A 148 -15.49 19.41 -10.24
C THR A 148 -15.27 20.92 -10.39
N MET A 149 -14.86 21.61 -9.32
CA MET A 149 -14.65 23.06 -9.27
C MET A 149 -15.91 23.88 -9.62
N GLU A 150 -17.08 23.44 -9.16
CA GLU A 150 -18.25 24.32 -9.05
C GLU A 150 -18.21 25.08 -7.72
N ASP A 151 -17.24 25.99 -7.57
CA ASP A 151 -17.36 27.12 -6.64
C ASP A 151 -17.37 28.40 -7.49
N PRO A 152 -18.54 29.05 -7.64
CA PRO A 152 -18.61 30.37 -8.25
C PRO A 152 -18.03 31.37 -7.26
N VAL A 153 -17.10 32.20 -7.73
CA VAL A 153 -16.52 33.35 -7.03
C VAL A 153 -15.26 33.05 -6.20
N GLY A 154 -14.11 33.37 -6.82
CA GLY A 154 -12.94 33.95 -6.15
C GLY A 154 -11.97 32.96 -5.50
N SER A 155 -10.91 32.57 -6.21
CA SER A 155 -9.56 32.59 -5.65
C SER A 155 -8.54 32.32 -6.76
N ASP A 156 -7.46 33.06 -6.68
CA ASP A 156 -6.40 33.15 -7.67
C ASP A 156 -5.86 31.78 -8.11
N ALA A 157 -5.58 31.67 -9.41
CA ALA A 157 -4.99 30.49 -10.00
C ALA A 157 -3.64 30.18 -9.34
N VAL A 158 -3.61 29.11 -8.54
CA VAL A 158 -2.36 28.52 -8.04
C VAL A 158 -1.61 27.94 -9.25
N PRO A 159 -0.34 28.33 -9.51
CA PRO A 159 0.45 27.78 -10.61
C PRO A 159 0.73 26.28 -10.34
N GLY A 160 0.18 25.42 -11.19
CA GLY A 160 0.23 23.96 -11.06
C GLY A 160 -1.16 23.41 -10.76
N GLY A 161 -1.83 22.87 -11.79
CA GLY A 161 -3.21 22.37 -11.69
C GLY A 161 -3.43 21.47 -10.48
N LYS A 162 -4.55 21.66 -9.77
CA LYS A 162 -4.89 20.89 -8.57
C LYS A 162 -4.86 19.38 -8.90
N LYS A 163 -4.13 18.61 -8.08
CA LYS A 163 -3.92 17.15 -8.20
C LYS A 163 -5.17 16.36 -7.79
N ILE A 164 -6.26 16.50 -8.52
CA ILE A 164 -7.57 15.93 -8.16
C ILE A 164 -8.00 14.89 -9.18
N ALA A 165 -8.47 13.74 -8.70
CA ALA A 165 -9.04 12.68 -9.52
C ALA A 165 -10.38 12.19 -8.96
N TYR A 166 -11.37 11.99 -9.83
CA TYR A 166 -12.63 11.33 -9.51
C TYR A 166 -12.83 10.08 -10.37
N ARG A 167 -13.08 8.95 -9.71
CA ARG A 167 -13.22 7.62 -10.32
C ARG A 167 -14.57 7.00 -9.97
N PRO A 168 -15.67 7.39 -10.65
CA PRO A 168 -17.00 6.87 -10.34
C PRO A 168 -17.10 5.35 -10.54
N ASP A 169 -16.22 4.77 -11.36
CA ASP A 169 -16.10 3.34 -11.63
C ASP A 169 -15.61 2.51 -10.43
N GLY A 170 -15.06 3.13 -9.39
CA GLY A 170 -14.71 2.45 -8.15
C GLY A 170 -13.54 1.45 -8.29
N PRO A 171 -12.32 1.92 -8.61
CA PRO A 171 -11.17 1.06 -8.91
C PRO A 171 -10.84 0.07 -7.80
N GLY A 172 -11.03 0.44 -6.53
CA GLY A 172 -10.87 -0.49 -5.41
C GLY A 172 -11.82 -1.69 -5.50
N LYS A 173 -13.11 -1.45 -5.76
CA LYS A 173 -14.11 -2.53 -5.86
C LYS A 173 -13.85 -3.43 -7.08
N ALA A 174 -13.50 -2.82 -8.22
CA ALA A 174 -13.12 -3.55 -9.44
C ALA A 174 -11.90 -4.46 -9.18
N TYR A 175 -10.87 -3.91 -8.54
CA TYR A 175 -9.67 -4.64 -8.21
C TYR A 175 -9.91 -5.78 -7.22
N TYR A 176 -10.69 -5.52 -6.16
CA TYR A 176 -11.06 -6.54 -5.18
C TYR A 176 -11.78 -7.73 -5.83
N LYS A 177 -12.66 -7.47 -6.81
CA LYS A 177 -13.32 -8.52 -7.59
C LYS A 177 -12.31 -9.31 -8.43
N ALA A 178 -11.45 -8.63 -9.18
CA ALA A 178 -10.47 -9.28 -10.06
C ALA A 178 -9.50 -10.19 -9.28
N VAL A 179 -8.94 -9.72 -8.16
CA VAL A 179 -8.02 -10.56 -7.36
C VAL A 179 -8.71 -11.77 -6.74
N ARG A 180 -9.99 -11.66 -6.35
CA ARG A 180 -10.74 -12.82 -5.84
C ARG A 180 -10.97 -13.90 -6.88
N GLN A 181 -11.01 -13.53 -8.16
CA GLN A 181 -11.23 -14.45 -9.27
C GLN A 181 -9.91 -15.07 -9.75
N GLU A 182 -8.86 -14.27 -9.88
CA GLU A 182 -7.67 -14.66 -10.66
C GLU A 182 -6.41 -14.89 -9.81
N TYR A 183 -6.28 -14.20 -8.66
CA TYR A 183 -5.01 -14.10 -7.94
C TYR A 183 -4.43 -15.46 -7.55
N ASN A 184 -5.25 -16.36 -6.99
CA ASN A 184 -4.77 -17.66 -6.52
C ASN A 184 -4.20 -18.52 -7.67
N ALA A 185 -4.86 -18.53 -8.83
CA ALA A 185 -4.39 -19.30 -9.98
C ALA A 185 -3.12 -18.68 -10.56
N ALA A 186 -3.11 -17.35 -10.70
CA ALA A 186 -1.98 -16.58 -11.21
C ALA A 186 -0.73 -16.70 -10.31
N ALA A 187 -0.91 -16.58 -8.99
CA ALA A 187 0.14 -16.67 -7.99
C ALA A 187 0.76 -18.08 -7.99
N TYR A 188 -0.06 -19.13 -8.05
CA TYR A 188 0.41 -20.52 -8.03
C TYR A 188 1.40 -20.84 -9.16
N VAL A 189 1.13 -20.34 -10.37
CA VAL A 189 2.03 -20.52 -11.54
C VAL A 189 3.05 -19.40 -11.69
N GLY A 190 3.00 -18.36 -10.85
CA GLY A 190 3.90 -17.21 -10.89
C GLY A 190 3.74 -16.31 -12.12
N LYS A 191 2.57 -16.32 -12.79
CA LYS A 191 2.29 -15.52 -13.99
C LYS A 191 1.07 -14.65 -13.79
N TYR A 192 1.23 -13.34 -13.97
CA TYR A 192 0.16 -12.35 -13.87
C TYR A 192 -0.02 -11.52 -15.16
N SER A 193 0.88 -11.64 -16.13
CA SER A 193 0.73 -10.95 -17.42
C SER A 193 -0.55 -11.38 -18.11
N GLY A 194 -1.37 -10.42 -18.53
CA GLY A 194 -2.65 -10.65 -19.20
C GLY A 194 -3.84 -10.91 -18.26
N THR A 195 -3.65 -10.85 -16.95
CA THR A 195 -4.77 -10.89 -15.99
C THR A 195 -5.45 -9.52 -15.88
N GLU A 196 -6.72 -9.51 -15.50
CA GLU A 196 -7.47 -8.27 -15.31
C GLU A 196 -6.89 -7.44 -14.17
N PHE A 197 -6.49 -8.10 -13.07
CA PHE A 197 -5.87 -7.38 -11.95
C PHE A 197 -4.53 -6.73 -12.34
N SER A 198 -3.75 -7.30 -13.27
CA SER A 198 -2.50 -6.67 -13.75
C SER A 198 -2.80 -5.36 -14.50
N ARG A 199 -3.81 -5.38 -15.38
CA ARG A 199 -4.25 -4.19 -16.11
C ARG A 199 -4.74 -3.10 -15.16
N LEU A 200 -5.51 -3.47 -14.14
CA LEU A 200 -5.99 -2.54 -13.12
C LEU A 200 -4.84 -1.95 -12.28
N LEU A 201 -3.81 -2.73 -11.95
CA LEU A 201 -2.61 -2.23 -11.26
C LEU A 201 -1.88 -1.18 -12.10
N GLU A 202 -1.65 -1.45 -13.38
CA GLU A 202 -0.97 -0.50 -14.29
C GLU A 202 -1.75 0.81 -14.43
N ASN A 203 -3.08 0.73 -14.57
CA ASN A 203 -3.94 1.91 -14.62
C ASN A 203 -3.88 2.72 -13.32
N PHE A 204 -3.88 2.04 -12.19
CA PHE A 204 -3.84 2.70 -10.89
C PHE A 204 -2.47 3.35 -10.61
N SER A 205 -1.36 2.70 -10.97
CA SER A 205 -0.02 3.29 -10.90
C SER A 205 0.09 4.58 -11.73
N ARG A 206 -0.53 4.61 -12.91
CA ARG A 206 -0.64 5.84 -13.72
C ARG A 206 -1.46 6.92 -13.02
N THR A 207 -2.60 6.56 -12.43
CA THR A 207 -3.44 7.50 -11.66
C THR A 207 -2.63 8.17 -10.53
N LEU A 208 -1.88 7.39 -9.74
CA LEU A 208 -1.06 7.94 -8.67
C LEU A 208 0.01 8.92 -9.20
N ARG A 209 0.71 8.54 -10.27
CA ARG A 209 1.85 9.32 -10.79
C ARG A 209 1.41 10.56 -11.58
N ASP A 210 0.42 10.39 -12.44
CA ASP A 210 0.05 11.35 -13.48
C ASP A 210 -1.09 12.26 -13.00
N ASP A 211 -2.13 11.70 -12.36
CA ASP A 211 -3.27 12.50 -11.88
C ASP A 211 -2.99 13.11 -10.51
N LEU A 212 -2.39 12.34 -9.58
CA LEU A 212 -2.09 12.82 -8.22
C LEU A 212 -0.67 13.39 -8.08
N GLY A 213 0.19 13.27 -9.09
CA GLY A 213 1.57 13.74 -9.00
C GLY A 213 2.37 13.10 -7.85
N TYR A 214 1.99 11.90 -7.39
CA TYR A 214 2.64 11.24 -6.27
C TYR A 214 4.06 10.78 -6.64
N ARG A 215 5.00 10.94 -5.71
CA ARG A 215 6.40 10.53 -5.86
C ARG A 215 6.85 9.82 -4.57
N PRO A 216 7.12 8.50 -4.62
CA PRO A 216 7.49 7.75 -3.43
C PRO A 216 8.96 8.01 -3.02
N ALA A 217 9.22 7.99 -1.71
CA ALA A 217 10.58 8.06 -1.16
C ALA A 217 11.40 6.80 -1.48
N VAL A 218 10.73 5.65 -1.57
CA VAL A 218 11.33 4.36 -1.95
C VAL A 218 10.53 3.75 -3.08
N THR A 219 11.19 3.37 -4.17
CA THR A 219 10.56 2.68 -5.30
C THR A 219 10.91 1.21 -5.25
N VAL A 220 9.91 0.33 -5.46
CA VAL A 220 10.09 -1.12 -5.55
C VAL A 220 9.48 -1.59 -6.87
N GLU A 221 10.29 -2.24 -7.70
CA GLU A 221 9.83 -2.93 -8.90
C GLU A 221 9.85 -4.44 -8.60
N ALA A 222 8.69 -5.06 -8.42
CA ALA A 222 8.56 -6.50 -8.23
C ALA A 222 7.27 -7.02 -8.86
N SER A 223 7.12 -8.35 -8.83
CA SER A 223 5.85 -9.00 -9.14
C SER A 223 4.77 -8.57 -8.13
N PRO A 224 3.48 -8.43 -8.52
CA PRO A 224 2.37 -8.16 -7.60
C PRO A 224 2.17 -9.28 -6.56
N PHE A 225 2.81 -10.45 -6.74
CA PHE A 225 2.84 -11.49 -5.73
C PHE A 225 3.82 -11.21 -4.58
N VAL A 226 4.65 -10.18 -4.69
CA VAL A 226 5.48 -9.69 -3.59
C VAL A 226 4.72 -8.56 -2.90
N SER A 227 4.31 -8.74 -1.66
CA SER A 227 3.79 -7.62 -0.88
C SER A 227 4.96 -6.86 -0.26
N SER A 228 4.85 -5.53 -0.23
CA SER A 228 5.84 -4.66 0.40
C SER A 228 5.19 -3.79 1.48
N GLN A 229 5.92 -3.59 2.57
CA GLN A 229 5.67 -2.51 3.52
C GLN A 229 6.93 -1.63 3.57
N ILE A 230 6.76 -0.34 3.36
CA ILE A 230 7.84 0.65 3.37
C ILE A 230 7.66 1.51 4.63
N ALA A 231 8.76 1.81 5.32
CA ALA A 231 8.77 2.71 6.48
C ALA A 231 10.19 3.15 6.82
N ALA A 232 10.33 4.20 7.62
CA ALA A 232 11.56 4.48 8.35
C ALA A 232 11.64 3.61 9.62
N VAL A 233 12.78 2.96 9.83
CA VAL A 233 13.13 2.23 11.06
C VAL A 233 14.38 2.89 11.62
N ASP A 234 14.28 3.53 12.79
CA ASP A 234 15.39 4.29 13.38
C ASP A 234 15.96 5.37 12.43
N GLY A 235 15.06 6.07 11.72
CA GLY A 235 15.41 7.08 10.73
C GLY A 235 15.89 6.54 9.37
N LYS A 236 16.13 5.22 9.25
CA LYS A 236 16.61 4.58 8.02
C LYS A 236 15.45 4.07 7.18
N PRO A 237 15.38 4.37 5.87
CA PRO A 237 14.33 3.83 5.02
C PRO A 237 14.51 2.32 4.84
N ALA A 238 13.43 1.57 5.06
CA ALA A 238 13.40 0.12 4.99
C ALA A 238 12.18 -0.39 4.21
N VAL A 239 12.35 -1.53 3.56
CA VAL A 239 11.33 -2.27 2.80
C VAL A 239 11.25 -3.68 3.33
N PHE A 240 10.07 -4.06 3.81
CA PHE A 240 9.75 -5.41 4.25
C PHE A 240 8.98 -6.11 3.14
N LEU A 241 9.55 -7.19 2.62
CA LEU A 241 9.01 -7.94 1.48
C LEU A 241 8.51 -9.31 1.95
N ALA A 242 7.36 -9.72 1.42
CA ALA A 242 6.84 -11.08 1.57
C ALA A 242 6.39 -11.61 0.21
N ASN A 243 7.00 -12.70 -0.24
CA ASN A 243 6.67 -13.35 -1.50
C ASN A 243 5.47 -14.29 -1.34
N PHE A 244 4.52 -14.26 -2.27
CA PHE A 244 3.38 -15.17 -2.32
C PHE A 244 3.32 -15.95 -3.65
N ALA A 245 4.26 -15.73 -4.57
CA ALA A 245 4.34 -16.52 -5.79
C ALA A 245 4.55 -18.00 -5.43
N GLY A 246 3.88 -18.91 -6.15
CA GLY A 246 3.84 -20.34 -5.86
C GLY A 246 2.85 -20.75 -4.78
N LEU A 247 2.23 -19.81 -4.05
CA LEU A 247 1.22 -20.14 -3.05
C LEU A 247 -0.20 -20.15 -3.62
N LYS A 248 -1.03 -21.05 -3.11
CA LYS A 248 -2.45 -21.14 -3.42
C LYS A 248 -3.24 -21.43 -2.16
N GLY A 249 -4.32 -20.68 -1.94
CA GLY A 249 -5.17 -20.88 -0.78
C GLY A 249 -5.70 -22.32 -0.70
N LYS A 250 -5.72 -22.88 0.51
CA LYS A 250 -6.20 -24.26 0.82
C LYS A 250 -5.32 -25.38 0.25
N GLU A 251 -4.15 -25.09 -0.29
CA GLU A 251 -3.23 -26.09 -0.83
C GLU A 251 -1.87 -26.03 -0.12
N LYS A 252 -1.21 -27.19 -0.02
CA LYS A 252 0.19 -27.26 0.38
C LYS A 252 1.04 -26.92 -0.84
N ALA A 253 1.66 -25.75 -0.83
CA ALA A 253 2.49 -25.30 -1.94
C ALA A 253 3.78 -24.65 -1.43
N ASN A 254 4.82 -24.72 -2.25
CA ASN A 254 6.09 -24.05 -2.00
C ASN A 254 6.15 -22.77 -2.82
N GLN A 255 6.69 -21.71 -2.23
CA GLN A 255 6.86 -20.45 -2.95
C GLN A 255 7.84 -20.61 -4.12
N LEU A 256 7.52 -19.98 -5.25
CA LEU A 256 8.46 -19.77 -6.34
C LEU A 256 9.40 -18.61 -5.98
N PRO A 257 10.72 -18.70 -6.22
CA PRO A 257 11.62 -17.60 -5.90
C PRO A 257 11.24 -16.29 -6.62
N ALA A 258 11.13 -15.20 -5.88
CA ALA A 258 11.06 -13.86 -6.44
C ALA A 258 12.43 -13.49 -7.03
N LYS A 259 12.46 -13.01 -8.27
CA LYS A 259 13.69 -12.70 -9.03
C LYS A 259 13.58 -11.31 -9.64
N GLY A 260 14.74 -10.66 -9.83
CA GLY A 260 14.82 -9.37 -10.51
C GLY A 260 14.12 -8.23 -9.79
N VAL A 261 13.87 -8.37 -8.48
CA VAL A 261 13.29 -7.30 -7.66
C VAL A 261 14.29 -6.16 -7.58
N LYS A 262 13.86 -4.94 -7.92
CA LYS A 262 14.69 -3.74 -7.82
C LYS A 262 14.12 -2.82 -6.75
N VAL A 263 15.02 -2.17 -6.01
CA VAL A 263 14.66 -1.17 -5.02
C VAL A 263 15.51 0.08 -5.26
N ALA A 264 14.90 1.25 -5.10
CA ALA A 264 15.60 2.53 -5.16
C ALA A 264 15.22 3.39 -3.95
N PHE A 265 16.23 3.85 -3.21
CA PHE A 265 16.07 4.71 -2.03
C PHE A 265 16.54 6.13 -2.36
N GLU A 266 15.79 7.16 -1.96
CA GLU A 266 16.34 8.53 -1.86
C GLU A 266 17.49 8.51 -0.85
N ALA A 267 18.73 8.74 -1.31
CA ALA A 267 19.93 8.56 -0.49
C ALA A 267 21.16 9.30 -1.04
N GLU A 268 22.14 9.54 -0.18
CA GLU A 268 23.45 10.11 -0.54
C GLU A 268 24.31 9.12 -1.35
N ARG A 269 25.35 9.65 -2.02
CA ARG A 269 26.18 8.87 -2.96
C ARG A 269 26.95 7.71 -2.32
N ASN A 270 27.32 7.85 -1.05
CA ASN A 270 28.07 6.87 -0.26
C ASN A 270 27.17 5.92 0.55
N ALA A 271 25.84 6.04 0.44
CA ALA A 271 24.92 5.20 1.18
C ALA A 271 25.12 3.71 0.86
N ALA A 272 24.94 2.86 1.86
CA ALA A 272 25.03 1.42 1.77
C ALA A 272 23.64 0.78 1.89
N VAL A 273 23.34 -0.15 0.99
CA VAL A 273 22.10 -0.93 1.05
C VAL A 273 22.41 -2.31 1.58
N TYR A 274 21.58 -2.80 2.50
CA TYR A 274 21.69 -4.13 3.09
C TYR A 274 20.40 -4.90 2.88
N ALA A 275 20.53 -6.23 2.77
CA ALA A 275 19.42 -7.15 2.73
C ALA A 275 19.56 -8.24 3.79
N LEU A 276 18.45 -8.57 4.43
CA LEU A 276 18.28 -9.66 5.37
C LEU A 276 17.16 -10.57 4.85
N GLU A 277 17.55 -11.69 4.24
CA GLU A 277 16.61 -12.74 3.86
C GLU A 277 16.15 -13.51 5.11
N PHE A 278 14.93 -14.05 5.06
CA PHE A 278 14.37 -14.91 6.10
C PHE A 278 15.33 -16.05 6.52
N LEU A 279 15.64 -16.14 7.82
CA LEU A 279 16.61 -17.06 8.42
C LEU A 279 18.05 -16.92 7.89
N GLY A 280 18.35 -15.83 7.19
CA GLY A 280 19.67 -15.48 6.70
C GLY A 280 20.45 -14.58 7.65
N LYS A 281 21.52 -13.99 7.14
CA LYS A 281 22.31 -12.95 7.79
C LYS A 281 22.28 -11.67 6.93
N PRO A 282 22.44 -10.48 7.51
CA PRO A 282 22.56 -9.25 6.76
C PRO A 282 23.70 -9.35 5.73
N LYS A 283 23.43 -8.90 4.51
CA LYS A 283 24.41 -8.82 3.43
C LYS A 283 24.36 -7.44 2.82
N LYS A 284 25.52 -6.80 2.67
CA LYS A 284 25.64 -5.58 1.89
C LYS A 284 25.39 -5.89 0.42
N LEU A 285 24.54 -5.10 -0.23
CA LEU A 285 24.23 -5.21 -1.64
C LEU A 285 25.10 -4.25 -2.45
N SER A 286 25.40 -4.64 -3.69
CA SER A 286 25.93 -3.71 -4.68
C SER A 286 24.80 -2.83 -5.19
N GLY A 287 25.07 -1.54 -5.32
CA GLY A 287 24.12 -0.56 -5.83
C GLY A 287 24.79 0.48 -6.71
N THR A 288 23.99 1.19 -7.49
CA THR A 288 24.44 2.31 -8.32
C THR A 288 23.70 3.56 -7.87
N TRP A 289 24.45 4.60 -7.53
CA TRP A 289 23.87 5.91 -7.24
C TRP A 289 23.61 6.67 -8.53
N LYS A 290 22.38 7.14 -8.72
CA LYS A 290 21.96 7.94 -9.88
C LYS A 290 20.78 8.84 -9.49
N ASP A 291 20.78 10.09 -9.94
CA ASP A 291 19.67 11.04 -9.78
C ASP A 291 19.16 11.16 -8.33
N GLY A 292 20.08 11.21 -7.36
CA GLY A 292 19.75 11.32 -5.93
C GLY A 292 19.23 10.03 -5.29
N LYS A 293 19.31 8.89 -5.98
CA LYS A 293 18.83 7.59 -5.50
C LYS A 293 19.89 6.51 -5.55
N MET A 294 19.89 5.65 -4.53
CA MET A 294 20.66 4.42 -4.53
C MET A 294 19.80 3.27 -5.09
N HIS A 295 20.17 2.77 -6.26
CA HIS A 295 19.48 1.67 -6.95
C HIS A 295 20.17 0.33 -6.67
N CYS A 296 19.40 -0.68 -6.28
CA CYS A 296 19.91 -2.04 -6.10
C CYS A 296 18.97 -3.10 -6.70
N THR A 297 19.56 -4.22 -7.13
CA THR A 297 18.82 -5.43 -7.50
C THR A 297 18.99 -6.45 -6.39
N LEU A 298 17.88 -6.96 -5.87
CA LEU A 298 17.89 -7.93 -4.79
C LEU A 298 18.30 -9.32 -5.30
N PRO A 299 19.04 -10.12 -4.50
CA PRO A 299 19.21 -11.52 -4.80
C PRO A 299 17.84 -12.23 -4.79
N ALA A 300 17.74 -13.34 -5.52
CA ALA A 300 16.50 -14.11 -5.53
C ALA A 300 16.17 -14.60 -4.11
N PHE A 301 14.93 -14.47 -3.69
CA PHE A 301 14.47 -14.91 -2.37
C PHE A 301 13.15 -15.65 -2.45
N GLN A 302 12.98 -16.66 -1.60
CA GLN A 302 11.79 -17.52 -1.65
C GLN A 302 10.67 -17.04 -0.72
N ARG A 303 11.03 -16.57 0.48
CA ARG A 303 10.07 -16.19 1.55
C ARG A 303 9.98 -14.68 1.71
N GLY A 304 10.55 -14.15 2.79
CA GLY A 304 10.60 -12.72 3.06
C GLY A 304 12.02 -12.20 3.01
N MET A 305 12.14 -10.90 2.80
CA MET A 305 13.40 -10.16 2.83
C MET A 305 13.14 -8.78 3.40
N VAL A 306 14.05 -8.29 4.24
CA VAL A 306 14.08 -6.87 4.64
C VAL A 306 15.26 -6.22 3.96
N VAL A 307 15.05 -5.04 3.38
CA VAL A 307 16.08 -4.25 2.70
C VAL A 307 16.07 -2.85 3.30
N TRP A 308 17.22 -2.31 3.65
CA TRP A 308 17.32 -0.94 4.17
C TRP A 308 18.54 -0.21 3.62
N CYS A 309 18.47 1.12 3.64
CA CYS A 309 19.57 2.01 3.26
C CYS A 309 20.08 2.75 4.49
N GLU A 310 21.40 2.86 4.62
CA GLU A 310 22.10 3.63 5.67
C GLU A 310 23.31 4.39 5.14
#